data_AF-A0A0P1FGK9-F1
#
_entry.id   AF-A0A0P1FGK9-F1
#
_cell.length_a   1.000
_cell.length_b   1.000
_cell.length_c   1.000
_cell.angle_alpha   90.00
_cell.angle_beta   90.00
_cell.angle_gamma   90.00
#
_symmetry.space_group_name_H-M   'P 1'
#
loop_
_entity.id
_entity.type
_entity.pdbx_description
1 polymer ?
#
loop_
_entity_poly.entity_id
_entity_poly.type
_entity_poly.pdbx_seq_one_letter_code
_entity_poly.pdbx_strand_id
1 'polypeptide(L)' 'MHEFDQLPPVLRAWLAHAALPWRPRSVRRAYDRALALTGEPSSALSELDRLEALQLAKDTSLSVGG' A
#
# COMPACT_ATOMS: atom_id res chain seq x y z
N MET A 1 -2.56 15.36 9.64
CA MET A 1 -3.82 14.60 9.41
C MET A 1 -4.38 14.74 7.99
N HIS A 2 -4.04 15.78 7.21
CA HIS A 2 -4.55 15.97 5.84
C HIS A 2 -4.17 14.90 4.80
N GLU A 3 -3.11 14.12 5.00
CA GLU A 3 -2.67 13.11 4.01
C GLU A 3 -3.64 11.93 3.86
N PHE A 4 -4.38 11.58 4.93
CA PHE A 4 -5.42 10.56 4.88
C PHE A 4 -6.68 11.07 4.18
N ASP A 5 -7.00 12.34 4.35
CA ASP A 5 -8.21 12.96 3.80
C ASP A 5 -8.14 13.11 2.28
N GLN A 6 -6.95 13.35 1.74
CA GLN A 6 -6.76 13.45 0.29
C GLN A 6 -6.77 12.07 -0.42
N LEU A 7 -6.82 10.94 0.31
CA LEU A 7 -6.74 9.61 -0.29
C LEU A 7 -7.91 9.35 -1.22
N PRO A 8 -7.65 8.98 -2.49
CA PRO A 8 -8.70 8.51 -3.35
C PRO A 8 -9.36 7.28 -2.70
N PRO A 9 -10.67 7.09 -2.89
CA PRO A 9 -11.44 6.04 -2.24
C PRO A 9 -10.85 4.64 -2.47
N VAL A 10 -10.23 4.42 -3.64
CA VAL A 10 -9.54 3.18 -3.98
C VAL A 10 -8.41 2.82 -3.00
N LEU A 11 -7.63 3.82 -2.55
CA LEU A 11 -6.55 3.60 -1.60
C LEU A 11 -7.07 3.43 -0.17
N ARG A 12 -8.18 4.09 0.17
CA ARG A 12 -8.85 3.88 1.46
C ARG A 12 -9.42 2.46 1.56
N ALA A 13 -10.04 1.97 0.48
CA ALA A 13 -10.51 0.59 0.39
C ALA A 13 -9.34 -0.38 0.51
N TRP A 14 -8.27 -0.20 -0.27
CA TRP A 14 -7.09 -1.06 -0.20
C TRP A 14 -6.50 -1.08 1.23
N LEU A 15 -6.33 0.09 1.87
CA LEU A 15 -5.86 0.17 3.26
C LEU A 15 -6.78 -0.50 4.28
N ALA A 16 -8.10 -0.54 4.03
CA ALA A 16 -9.04 -1.23 4.89
C ALA A 16 -8.94 -2.76 4.77
N HIS A 17 -8.45 -3.27 3.63
CA HIS A 17 -8.19 -4.69 3.40
C HIS A 17 -6.75 -5.11 3.77
N ALA A 18 -5.82 -4.16 3.75
CA ALA A 18 -4.41 -4.39 4.09
C ALA A 18 -4.26 -4.92 5.53
N ALA A 19 -3.41 -5.92 5.70
CA ALA A 19 -3.16 -6.56 7.00
C ALA A 19 -2.16 -5.76 7.85
N LEU A 20 -1.34 -4.91 7.23
CA LEU A 20 -0.31 -4.12 7.89
C LEU A 20 -0.73 -2.66 8.13
N PRO A 21 -0.24 -2.01 9.19
CA PRO A 21 -0.45 -0.58 9.43
C PRO A 21 0.43 0.28 8.50
N TRP A 22 0.08 0.30 7.22
CA TRP A 22 0.78 1.08 6.20
C TRP A 22 0.64 2.59 6.43
N ARG A 23 1.71 3.34 6.13
CA ARG A 23 1.66 4.80 6.09
C ARG A 23 0.97 5.25 4.80
N PRO A 24 -0.06 6.12 4.86
CA PRO A 24 -0.84 6.56 3.69
C PRO A 24 0.00 7.21 2.60
N ARG A 25 1.06 7.95 2.99
CA ARG A 25 2.00 8.61 2.07
C ARG A 25 2.78 7.63 1.21
N SER A 26 3.20 6.49 1.77
CA SER A 26 3.99 5.49 1.04
C SER A 26 3.12 4.76 0.04
N VAL A 27 1.92 4.35 0.47
CA VAL A 27 0.92 3.70 -0.40
C VAL A 27 0.56 4.62 -1.56
N ARG A 28 0.26 5.90 -1.29
CA ARG A 28 0.00 6.88 -2.35
C ARG A 28 1.15 7.00 -3.32
N ARG A 29 2.39 7.14 -2.84
CA ARG A 29 3.57 7.30 -3.71
C ARG A 29 3.78 6.10 -4.61
N ALA A 30 3.62 4.88 -4.07
CA ALA A 30 3.73 3.66 -4.86
C ALA A 30 2.62 3.56 -5.91
N TYR A 31 1.37 3.83 -5.52
CA TYR A 31 0.22 3.84 -6.42
C TYR A 31 0.36 4.86 -7.55
N ASP A 32 0.70 6.11 -7.21
CA ASP A 32 0.86 7.20 -8.17
C ASP A 32 1.96 6.88 -9.19
N ARG A 33 3.07 6.28 -8.72
CA ARG A 33 4.16 5.85 -9.60
C ARG A 33 3.73 4.71 -10.52
N ALA A 34 3.05 3.70 -10.00
CA ALA A 34 2.58 2.57 -10.78
C ALA A 34 1.49 2.98 -11.78
N LEU A 35 0.60 3.89 -11.39
CA LEU A 35 -0.41 4.48 -12.26
C LEU A 35 0.23 5.34 -13.35
N ALA A 36 1.26 6.13 -13.04
CA ALA A 36 1.99 6.91 -14.05
C ALA A 36 2.74 6.03 -15.05
N LEU A 37 3.19 4.84 -14.62
CA LEU A 37 3.90 3.89 -15.49
C LEU A 37 2.95 3.04 -16.35
N THR A 38 1.83 2.61 -15.79
CA THR A 38 0.92 1.65 -16.46
C THR A 38 -0.33 2.30 -17.04
N GLY A 39 -0.69 3.50 -16.57
CA GLY A 39 -1.96 4.16 -16.87
C GLY A 39 -3.18 3.49 -16.24
N GLU A 40 -3.00 2.31 -15.63
CA GLU A 40 -4.09 1.42 -15.24
C GLU A 40 -4.17 1.28 -13.71
N PRO A 41 -5.32 1.62 -13.10
CA PRO A 41 -5.49 1.55 -11.64
C PRO A 41 -5.37 0.13 -11.10
N SER A 42 -5.79 -0.87 -11.88
CA SER A 42 -5.70 -2.30 -11.53
C SER A 42 -4.26 -2.75 -11.38
N SER A 43 -3.38 -2.36 -12.31
CA SER A 43 -1.95 -2.66 -12.24
C SER A 43 -1.28 -1.96 -11.07
N ALA A 44 -1.69 -0.72 -10.78
CA ALA A 44 -1.19 0.01 -9.63
C ALA A 44 -1.56 -0.66 -8.29
N LEU A 45 -2.77 -1.23 -8.19
CA LEU A 45 -3.18 -2.01 -7.02
C LEU A 45 -2.41 -3.32 -6.87
N SER A 46 -2.17 -4.05 -7.97
CA SER A 46 -1.35 -5.26 -7.93
C SER A 46 0.07 -4.99 -7.44
N GLU A 47 0.66 -3.86 -7.79
CA GLU A 47 1.98 -3.47 -7.28
C GLU A 47 1.95 -3.19 -5.77
N LEU A 48 0.87 -2.57 -5.27
CA LEU A 48 0.68 -2.37 -3.83
C LEU A 48 0.55 -3.69 -3.08
N ASP A 49 -0.23 -4.64 -3.60
CA ASP A 49 -0.39 -5.99 -3.03
C ASP A 49 0.96 -6.72 -2.94
N ARG A 50 1.78 -6.59 -4.00
CA ARG A 50 3.14 -7.12 -4.01
C ARG A 50 4.04 -6.52 -2.93
N LEU A 51 3.97 -5.20 -2.76
CA LEU A 51 4.70 -4.50 -1.70
C LEU A 51 4.22 -4.92 -0.32
N GLU A 52 2.92 -5.13 -0.15
CA GLU A 52 2.32 -5.70 1.06
C GLU A 52 2.88 -7.08 1.36
N ALA A 53 2.86 -8.01 0.41
CA ALA A 53 3.40 -9.36 0.59
C ALA A 53 4.90 -9.35 0.96
N LEU A 54 5.70 -8.49 0.32
CA LEU A 54 7.12 -8.31 0.65
C LEU A 54 7.32 -7.77 2.07
N GLN A 55 6.48 -6.81 2.48
CA GLN A 55 6.58 -6.21 3.80
C GLN A 55 6.08 -7.16 4.88
N LEU A 56 5.02 -7.94 4.63
CA LEU A 56 4.53 -9.02 5.48
C LEU A 56 5.61 -10.08 5.71
N ALA A 57 6.30 -10.49 4.65
CA ALA A 57 7.41 -11.44 4.76
C ALA A 57 8.56 -10.90 5.63
N LYS A 58 8.85 -9.59 5.53
CA LYS A 58 9.86 -8.93 6.38
C LYS A 58 9.37 -8.72 7.81
N ASP A 59 8.13 -8.33 8.02
CA ASP A 59 7.56 -8.06 9.34
C ASP A 59 7.39 -9.34 10.15
N THR A 60 6.98 -10.43 9.50
CA THR A 60 6.94 -11.78 10.09
C THR A 60 8.30 -12.19 10.67
N SER A 61 9.41 -11.78 10.04
CA SER A 61 10.75 -12.06 10.57
C SER A 61 11.17 -11.17 11.74
N LEU A 62 10.52 -10.03 11.92
CA LEU A 62 10.83 -9.06 12.98
C LEU A 62 10.01 -9.27 14.26
N SER A 63 8.90 -10.03 14.19
CA SER A 63 8.01 -10.28 15.33
C SER A 63 8.30 -11.60 16.08
N VAL A 64 9.17 -12.48 15.57
CA VAL A 64 9.58 -13.72 16.26
C VAL A 64 10.88 -13.50 17.06
N GLY A 65 10.75 -12.87 18.22
CA GLY A 65 11.86 -12.64 19.14
C GLY A 65 11.37 -12.18 20.50
N GLY A 66 10.59 -13.04 21.16
CA GLY A 66 10.26 -12.97 22.58
C GLY A 66 11.05 -13.99 23.38
#